data_AF-K9VHH7-F1
#
_entry.id   AF-K9VHH7-F1
#
_cell.length_a   1.000
_cell.length_b   1.000
_cell.length_c   1.000
_cell.angle_alpha   90.00
_cell.angle_beta   90.00
_cell.angle_gamma   90.00
#
_symmetry.space_group_name_H-M   'P 1'
#
loop_
_entity.id
_entity.type
_entity.pdbx_description
1 polymer ?
#
loop_
_entity_poly.entity_id
_entity_poly.type
_entity_poly.pdbx_seq_one_letter_code
_entity_poly.pdbx_strand_id
1 'polypeptide(L)'
;MDTTTITAEIVELLCRISRQKLREQDITPLVVFLTALISILRGVMIIDRTIAVEEEERLQKTLKAFASGDRDRVELIQRLVKGVSKQQVYFNPTELLTLTALFSESEKLLLIGSGYEMSAADGHIDLREQMYLQSIANRLGLDSRHIAVIDTLFTKEGTLDSEAFAEVQALLDPSEFESRDPVFGKAAKHLLSILLRK
;
A
#
# COMPACT_ATOMS: atom_id res chain seq x y z
N MET A 1 0.36 9.81 9.81
CA MET A 1 -0.31 9.25 11.01
C MET A 1 0.05 9.96 12.33
N ASP A 2 -0.89 10.71 12.92
CA ASP A 2 -0.78 11.03 14.35
C ASP A 2 -1.07 9.75 15.15
N THR A 3 -0.07 9.25 15.87
CA THR A 3 -0.14 7.99 16.61
C THR A 3 -1.02 8.06 17.86
N THR A 4 -1.44 9.27 18.24
CA THR A 4 -2.28 9.56 19.40
C THR A 4 -3.76 9.20 19.22
N THR A 5 -4.17 8.76 18.02
CA THR A 5 -5.60 8.74 17.64
C THR A 5 -5.98 7.51 16.80
N ILE A 6 -5.46 6.32 17.12
CA ILE A 6 -6.03 5.08 16.56
C ILE A 6 -7.48 5.00 17.04
N THR A 7 -8.43 5.13 16.11
CA THR A 7 -9.86 5.16 16.44
C THR A 7 -10.38 3.76 16.76
N ALA A 8 -11.47 3.69 17.53
CA ALA A 8 -12.14 2.43 17.83
C ALA A 8 -12.56 1.67 16.55
N GLU A 9 -12.88 2.38 15.45
CA GLU A 9 -13.23 1.73 14.19
C GLU A 9 -12.05 0.97 13.57
N ILE A 10 -10.83 1.53 13.63
CA ILE A 10 -9.62 0.86 13.15
C ILE A 10 -9.33 -0.39 14.00
N VAL A 11 -9.47 -0.26 15.33
CA VAL A 11 -9.28 -1.39 16.27
C VAL A 11 -10.27 -2.51 15.97
N GLU A 12 -11.55 -2.19 15.81
CA GLU A 12 -12.61 -3.16 15.53
C GLU A 12 -12.36 -3.85 14.17
N LEU A 13 -12.02 -3.08 13.14
CA LEU A 13 -11.70 -3.61 11.82
C LEU A 13 -10.50 -4.57 11.87
N LEU A 14 -9.42 -4.19 12.56
CA LEU A 14 -8.25 -5.06 12.71
C LEU A 14 -8.53 -6.29 13.57
N CYS A 15 -9.34 -6.18 14.62
CA CYS A 15 -9.79 -7.33 15.41
C CYS A 15 -10.54 -8.32 14.54
N ARG A 16 -11.45 -7.80 13.70
CA ARG A 16 -12.22 -8.60 12.76
C ARG A 16 -11.29 -9.30 11.79
N ILE A 17 -10.43 -8.56 11.08
CA ILE A 17 -9.50 -9.09 10.06
C ILE A 17 -8.57 -10.15 10.67
N SER A 18 -7.93 -9.85 11.79
CA SER A 18 -7.00 -10.75 12.46
C SER A 18 -7.67 -11.93 13.17
N ARG A 19 -8.99 -11.86 13.43
CA ARG A 19 -9.75 -12.76 14.32
C ARG A 19 -9.13 -12.85 15.72
N GLN A 20 -8.46 -11.80 16.16
CA GLN A 20 -7.86 -11.68 17.47
C GLN A 20 -8.46 -10.48 18.20
N LYS A 21 -8.60 -10.60 19.51
CA LYS A 21 -9.00 -9.47 20.34
C LYS A 21 -7.75 -8.61 20.57
N LEU A 22 -7.55 -7.63 19.70
CA LEU A 22 -6.47 -6.66 19.81
C LEU A 22 -6.88 -5.55 20.78
N ARG A 23 -5.94 -5.07 21.58
CA ARG A 23 -6.11 -3.81 22.33
C ARG A 23 -5.46 -2.69 21.54
N GLU A 24 -5.84 -1.44 21.80
CA GLU A 24 -5.27 -0.26 21.14
C GLU A 24 -3.74 -0.23 21.17
N GLN A 25 -3.16 -0.55 22.34
CA GLN A 25 -1.70 -0.64 22.54
C GLN A 25 -1.02 -1.76 21.72
N ASP A 26 -1.77 -2.73 21.22
CA ASP A 26 -1.25 -3.82 20.39
C ASP A 26 -1.26 -3.44 18.89
N ILE A 27 -1.84 -2.27 18.53
CA ILE A 27 -1.95 -1.80 17.14
C ILE A 27 -0.90 -0.72 16.88
N THR A 28 0.00 -1.00 15.93
CA THR A 28 1.04 -0.08 15.49
C THR A 28 0.71 0.54 14.13
N PRO A 29 1.27 1.71 13.79
CA PRO A 29 1.12 2.30 12.46
C PRO A 29 1.44 1.31 11.33
N LEU A 30 2.47 0.49 11.56
CA LEU A 30 2.88 -0.51 10.60
C LEU A 30 1.83 -1.60 10.39
N VAL A 31 1.14 -2.06 11.45
CA VAL A 31 0.07 -3.05 11.32
C VAL A 31 -1.08 -2.51 10.47
N VAL A 32 -1.48 -1.26 10.71
CA VAL A 32 -2.53 -0.59 9.95
C VAL A 32 -2.11 -0.46 8.48
N PHE A 33 -0.90 0.04 8.24
CA PHE A 33 -0.32 0.18 6.90
C PHE A 33 -0.24 -1.14 6.16
N LEU A 34 0.30 -2.19 6.79
CA LEU A 34 0.38 -3.53 6.20
C LEU A 34 -0.99 -4.08 5.85
N THR A 35 -2.00 -3.85 6.68
CA THR A 35 -3.36 -4.32 6.42
C THR A 35 -3.95 -3.60 5.19
N ALA A 36 -3.75 -2.29 5.08
CA ALA A 36 -4.16 -1.52 3.91
C ALA A 36 -3.40 -1.99 2.65
N LEU A 37 -2.08 -2.18 2.75
CA LEU A 37 -1.23 -2.64 1.65
C LEU A 37 -1.67 -4.01 1.16
N ILE A 38 -1.81 -4.99 2.06
CA ILE A 38 -2.29 -6.33 1.72
C ILE A 38 -3.66 -6.26 1.04
N SER A 39 -4.54 -5.36 1.49
CA SER A 39 -5.87 -5.18 0.88
C SER A 39 -5.74 -4.70 -0.57
N ILE A 40 -4.95 -3.65 -0.83
CA ILE A 40 -4.76 -3.14 -2.20
C ILE A 40 -4.10 -4.18 -3.10
N LEU A 41 -3.00 -4.78 -2.64
CA LEU A 41 -2.27 -5.78 -3.42
C LEU A 41 -3.18 -7.00 -3.73
N ARG A 42 -4.00 -7.45 -2.78
CA ARG A 42 -4.96 -8.52 -3.05
C ARG A 42 -6.04 -8.13 -4.06
N GLY A 43 -6.50 -6.88 -4.04
CA GLY A 43 -7.49 -6.41 -4.99
C GLY A 43 -6.96 -6.34 -6.42
N VAL A 44 -5.71 -5.91 -6.60
CA VAL A 44 -5.00 -5.96 -7.89
C VAL A 44 -5.02 -7.38 -8.46
N MET A 45 -4.57 -8.37 -7.69
CA MET A 45 -4.47 -9.78 -8.13
C MET A 45 -5.83 -10.42 -8.46
N ILE A 46 -6.91 -9.96 -7.84
CA ILE A 46 -8.23 -10.61 -7.95
C ILE A 46 -9.05 -10.04 -9.11
N ILE A 47 -8.68 -8.88 -9.64
CA ILE A 47 -9.42 -8.19 -10.68
C ILE A 47 -9.49 -8.96 -12.00
N ASP A 48 -8.43 -9.72 -12.28
CA ASP A 48 -8.35 -10.57 -13.46
C ASP A 48 -9.02 -11.94 -13.27
N ARG A 49 -9.60 -12.17 -12.08
CA ARG A 49 -10.36 -13.37 -11.66
C ARG A 49 -9.56 -14.68 -11.69
N THR A 50 -8.26 -14.60 -11.97
CA THR A 50 -7.32 -15.72 -11.94
C THR A 50 -6.09 -15.27 -11.19
N ILE A 51 -5.91 -15.74 -9.95
CA ILE A 51 -4.67 -15.49 -9.20
C ILE A 51 -3.60 -16.41 -9.77
N ALA A 52 -2.61 -15.84 -10.46
CA ALA A 52 -1.45 -16.60 -10.90
C ALA A 52 -0.51 -16.88 -9.72
N VAL A 53 0.20 -18.02 -9.76
CA VAL A 53 1.21 -18.37 -8.75
C VAL A 53 2.27 -17.28 -8.63
N GLU A 54 2.64 -16.67 -9.75
CA GLU A 54 3.62 -15.60 -9.85
C GLU A 54 3.20 -14.33 -9.10
N GLU A 55 1.91 -13.98 -9.12
CA GLU A 55 1.36 -12.84 -8.38
C GLU A 55 1.38 -13.09 -6.87
N GLU A 56 1.09 -14.32 -6.44
CA GLU A 56 1.21 -14.68 -5.03
C GLU A 56 2.68 -14.61 -4.57
N GLU A 57 3.62 -15.07 -5.38
CA GLU A 57 5.05 -14.95 -5.09
C GLU A 57 5.50 -13.48 -5.00
N ARG A 58 5.01 -12.62 -5.90
CA ARG A 58 5.25 -11.17 -5.88
C ARG A 58 4.71 -10.53 -4.61
N LEU A 59 3.45 -10.83 -4.24
CA LEU A 59 2.85 -10.38 -2.99
C LEU A 59 3.73 -10.76 -1.78
N GLN A 60 4.13 -12.03 -1.69
CA GLN A 60 4.98 -12.51 -0.60
C GLN A 60 6.34 -11.79 -0.58
N LYS A 61 6.93 -11.52 -1.74
CA LYS A 61 8.20 -10.78 -1.84
C LYS A 61 8.06 -9.34 -1.36
N THR A 62 7.02 -8.63 -1.78
CA THR A 62 6.72 -7.26 -1.34
C THR A 62 6.51 -7.23 0.17
N LEU A 63 5.69 -8.14 0.72
CA LEU A 63 5.42 -8.17 2.15
C LEU A 63 6.65 -8.59 2.99
N LYS A 64 7.51 -9.48 2.47
CA LYS A 64 8.79 -9.82 3.12
C LYS A 64 9.74 -8.63 3.23
N ALA A 65 9.71 -7.69 2.28
CA ALA A 65 10.49 -6.46 2.40
C ALA A 65 10.04 -5.64 3.62
N PHE A 66 8.73 -5.60 3.89
CA PHE A 66 8.19 -4.99 5.10
C PHE A 66 8.51 -5.78 6.38
N ALA A 67 8.68 -7.10 6.27
CA ALA A 67 9.07 -7.95 7.39
C ALA A 67 10.50 -7.68 7.89
N SER A 68 11.40 -7.16 7.03
CA SER A 68 12.82 -6.93 7.35
C SER A 68 13.54 -8.13 7.99
N GLY A 69 13.09 -9.36 7.73
CA GLY A 69 13.67 -10.59 8.28
C GLY A 69 13.23 -10.96 9.71
N ASP A 70 12.36 -10.17 10.34
CA ASP A 70 11.80 -10.45 11.66
C ASP A 70 10.74 -11.57 11.57
N ARG A 71 10.95 -12.68 12.29
CA ARG A 71 10.05 -13.85 12.28
C ARG A 71 8.66 -13.52 12.81
N ASP A 72 8.56 -12.74 13.88
CA ASP A 72 7.28 -12.39 14.49
C ASP A 72 6.48 -11.49 13.53
N ARG A 73 7.19 -10.59 12.83
CA ARG A 73 6.59 -9.75 11.78
C ARG A 73 6.13 -10.58 10.58
N VAL A 74 6.89 -11.60 10.16
CA VAL A 74 6.45 -12.53 9.11
C VAL A 74 5.16 -13.24 9.50
N GLU A 75 5.06 -13.74 10.74
CA GLU A 75 3.85 -14.41 11.22
C GLU A 75 2.64 -13.47 11.29
N LEU A 76 2.85 -12.23 11.71
CA LEU A 76 1.82 -11.19 11.71
C LEU A 76 1.32 -10.94 10.28
N ILE A 77 2.22 -10.71 9.34
CA ILE A 77 1.89 -10.49 7.92
C ILE A 77 1.06 -11.65 7.38
N GLN A 78 1.48 -12.91 7.63
CA GLN A 78 0.73 -14.08 7.17
C GLN A 78 -0.68 -14.16 7.77
N ARG A 79 -0.86 -13.75 9.04
CA ARG A 79 -2.18 -13.65 9.67
C ARG A 79 -3.03 -12.58 9.00
N LEU A 80 -2.47 -11.40 8.73
CA LEU A 80 -3.17 -10.31 8.05
C LEU A 80 -3.57 -10.70 6.62
N VAL A 81 -2.68 -11.35 5.86
CA VAL A 81 -2.99 -11.88 4.52
C VAL A 81 -4.19 -12.83 4.57
N LYS A 82 -4.18 -13.81 5.48
CA LYS A 82 -5.31 -14.74 5.66
C LYS A 82 -6.60 -14.01 6.06
N GLY A 83 -6.49 -13.01 6.92
CA GLY A 83 -7.60 -12.20 7.41
C GLY A 83 -8.28 -11.41 6.30
N VAL A 84 -7.47 -10.62 5.58
CA VAL A 84 -7.90 -9.80 4.44
C VAL A 84 -8.55 -10.65 3.36
N SER A 85 -7.92 -11.79 3.00
CA SER A 85 -8.48 -12.70 2.00
C SER A 85 -9.84 -13.26 2.40
N LYS A 86 -10.01 -13.64 3.67
CA LYS A 86 -11.27 -14.21 4.18
C LYS A 86 -12.40 -13.19 4.28
N GLN A 87 -12.08 -11.92 4.55
CA GLN A 87 -13.07 -10.85 4.70
C GLN A 87 -13.31 -10.05 3.44
N GLN A 88 -12.47 -10.27 2.42
CA GLN A 88 -12.54 -9.57 1.15
C GLN A 88 -12.50 -8.05 1.29
N VAL A 89 -11.65 -7.56 2.22
CA VAL A 89 -11.50 -6.12 2.54
C VAL A 89 -11.24 -5.29 1.27
N TYR A 90 -10.55 -5.87 0.29
CA TYR A 90 -10.27 -5.29 -1.02
C TYR A 90 -11.50 -4.98 -1.89
N PHE A 91 -12.65 -5.57 -1.59
CA PHE A 91 -13.94 -5.25 -2.21
C PHE A 91 -14.78 -4.28 -1.39
N ASN A 92 -14.31 -3.82 -0.22
CA ASN A 92 -15.02 -2.87 0.62
C ASN A 92 -14.28 -1.52 0.70
N PRO A 93 -14.63 -0.55 -0.17
CA PRO A 93 -14.01 0.78 -0.15
C PRO A 93 -14.10 1.48 1.20
N THR A 94 -15.19 1.28 1.96
CA THR A 94 -15.34 1.90 3.28
C THR A 94 -14.29 1.39 4.26
N GLU A 95 -13.99 0.10 4.25
CA GLU A 95 -12.96 -0.48 5.12
C GLU A 95 -11.56 0.02 4.76
N LEU A 96 -11.30 0.17 3.45
CA LEU A 96 -10.03 0.73 3.00
C LEU A 96 -9.89 2.20 3.42
N LEU A 97 -10.97 2.99 3.33
CA LEU A 97 -11.00 4.36 3.83
C LEU A 97 -10.80 4.41 5.35
N THR A 98 -11.40 3.50 6.12
CA THR A 98 -11.18 3.39 7.57
C THR A 98 -9.70 3.11 7.88
N LEU A 99 -9.07 2.15 7.18
CA LEU A 99 -7.65 1.82 7.40
C LEU A 99 -6.71 2.98 7.07
N THR A 100 -7.07 3.80 6.09
CA THR A 100 -6.20 4.86 5.56
C THR A 100 -6.57 6.26 6.06
N ALA A 101 -7.58 6.37 6.93
CA ALA A 101 -8.10 7.65 7.42
C ALA A 101 -7.04 8.52 8.11
N LEU A 102 -6.06 7.88 8.77
CA LEU A 102 -4.99 8.56 9.51
C LEU A 102 -3.69 8.69 8.70
N PHE A 103 -3.66 8.23 7.46
CA PHE A 103 -2.44 8.23 6.67
C PHE A 103 -2.12 9.65 6.20
N SER A 104 -0.85 10.04 6.30
CA SER A 104 -0.36 11.22 5.60
C SER A 104 -0.43 10.99 4.10
N GLU A 105 -0.29 12.08 3.34
CA GLU A 105 -0.20 12.01 1.89
C GLU A 105 0.95 11.11 1.43
N SER A 106 2.13 11.24 2.05
CA SER A 106 3.29 10.35 1.83
C SER A 106 2.96 8.87 2.06
N GLU A 107 2.22 8.54 3.13
CA GLU A 107 1.82 7.16 3.43
C GLU A 107 0.82 6.63 2.38
N LYS A 108 -0.13 7.45 1.93
CA LYS A 108 -1.07 7.09 0.85
C LYS A 108 -0.36 6.90 -0.49
N LEU A 109 0.60 7.76 -0.80
CA LEU A 109 1.38 7.68 -2.03
C LEU A 109 2.29 6.46 -2.05
N LEU A 110 2.96 6.16 -0.92
CA LEU A 110 3.76 4.94 -0.76
C LEU A 110 2.90 3.68 -0.94
N LEU A 111 1.70 3.70 -0.36
CA LEU A 111 0.73 2.61 -0.46
C LEU A 111 0.30 2.35 -1.92
N ILE A 112 -0.06 3.40 -2.65
CA ILE A 112 -0.46 3.30 -4.06
C ILE A 112 0.71 2.92 -4.95
N GLY A 113 1.87 3.56 -4.79
CA GLY A 113 3.07 3.26 -5.57
C GLY A 113 3.55 1.82 -5.39
N SER A 114 3.37 1.23 -4.20
CA SER A 114 3.63 -0.20 -3.98
C SER A 114 2.68 -1.11 -4.76
N GLY A 115 1.42 -0.68 -4.97
CA GLY A 115 0.46 -1.35 -5.84
C GLY A 115 0.90 -1.34 -7.29
N TYR A 116 1.29 -0.17 -7.80
CA TYR A 116 1.82 -0.03 -9.16
C TYR A 116 3.10 -0.84 -9.39
N GLU A 117 4.01 -0.85 -8.41
CA GLU A 117 5.22 -1.67 -8.50
C GLU A 117 4.89 -3.16 -8.69
N MET A 118 3.91 -3.66 -7.92
CA MET A 118 3.51 -5.07 -8.01
C MET A 118 2.85 -5.38 -9.36
N SER A 119 1.96 -4.51 -9.83
CA SER A 119 1.34 -4.62 -11.15
C SER A 119 2.37 -4.61 -12.27
N ALA A 120 3.35 -3.70 -12.23
CA ALA A 120 4.36 -3.56 -13.27
C ALA A 120 5.50 -4.59 -13.20
N ALA A 121 5.39 -5.62 -12.39
CA ALA A 121 6.52 -6.51 -12.08
C ALA A 121 6.95 -7.42 -13.26
N ASP A 122 6.08 -7.69 -14.24
CA ASP A 122 6.43 -8.30 -15.54
C ASP A 122 6.74 -7.26 -16.63
N GLY A 123 6.67 -5.97 -16.30
CA GLY A 123 6.94 -4.87 -17.23
C GLY A 123 5.73 -4.35 -17.98
N HIS A 124 4.52 -4.86 -17.70
CA HIS A 124 3.25 -4.32 -18.18
C HIS A 124 2.28 -4.16 -17.00
N ILE A 125 1.29 -3.27 -17.12
CA ILE A 125 0.19 -3.17 -16.16
C ILE A 125 -1.10 -3.43 -16.93
N ASP A 126 -1.93 -4.38 -16.49
CA ASP A 126 -3.25 -4.58 -17.10
C ASP A 126 -4.15 -3.36 -16.86
N LEU A 127 -4.92 -2.98 -17.86
CA LEU A 127 -5.80 -1.81 -17.80
C LEU A 127 -6.75 -1.85 -16.58
N ARG A 128 -7.23 -3.04 -16.19
CA ARG A 128 -8.15 -3.18 -15.05
C ARG A 128 -7.42 -2.98 -13.72
N GLU A 129 -6.18 -3.43 -13.59
CA GLU A 129 -5.34 -3.18 -12.42
C GLU A 129 -5.04 -1.68 -12.29
N GLN A 130 -4.67 -1.03 -13.40
CA GLN A 130 -4.44 0.40 -13.44
C GLN A 130 -5.70 1.17 -13.01
N MET A 131 -6.85 0.88 -13.61
CA MET A 131 -8.13 1.52 -13.26
C MET A 131 -8.51 1.31 -11.79
N TYR A 132 -8.19 0.16 -11.23
CA TYR A 132 -8.41 -0.12 -9.81
C TYR A 132 -7.52 0.73 -8.91
N LEU A 133 -6.22 0.79 -9.20
CA LEU A 133 -5.27 1.60 -8.43
C LEU A 133 -5.63 3.09 -8.52
N GLN A 134 -5.99 3.59 -9.71
CA GLN A 134 -6.49 4.95 -9.89
C GLN A 134 -7.77 5.20 -9.09
N SER A 135 -8.74 4.28 -9.15
CA SER A 135 -10.00 4.40 -8.40
C SER A 135 -9.78 4.49 -6.90
N ILE A 136 -8.84 3.69 -6.37
CA ILE A 136 -8.46 3.75 -4.96
C ILE A 136 -7.73 5.04 -4.64
N ALA A 137 -6.72 5.41 -5.41
CA ALA A 137 -5.94 6.63 -5.18
C ALA A 137 -6.84 7.88 -5.11
N ASN A 138 -7.83 7.98 -6.00
CA ASN A 138 -8.86 9.02 -5.97
C ASN A 138 -9.70 8.98 -4.68
N ARG A 139 -10.12 7.78 -4.24
CA ARG A 139 -10.87 7.63 -2.97
C ARG A 139 -10.04 8.01 -1.75
N LEU A 140 -8.74 7.76 -1.78
CA LEU A 140 -7.81 8.18 -0.73
C LEU A 140 -7.58 9.69 -0.70
N GLY A 141 -8.05 10.41 -1.74
CA GLY A 141 -7.92 11.85 -1.88
C GLY A 141 -6.51 12.30 -2.27
N LEU A 142 -5.75 11.45 -2.99
CA LEU A 142 -4.47 11.86 -3.58
C LEU A 142 -4.71 12.88 -4.71
N ASP A 143 -3.79 13.85 -4.86
CA ASP A 143 -3.84 14.78 -6.00
C ASP A 143 -3.79 13.98 -7.31
N SER A 144 -4.76 14.24 -8.18
CA SER A 144 -4.82 13.68 -9.54
C SER A 144 -3.51 13.85 -10.33
N ARG A 145 -2.76 14.93 -10.09
CA ARG A 145 -1.44 15.16 -10.72
C ARG A 145 -0.40 14.16 -10.22
N HIS A 146 -0.41 13.82 -8.93
CA HIS A 146 0.48 12.78 -8.38
C HIS A 146 0.12 11.40 -8.90
N ILE A 147 -1.18 11.10 -9.00
CA ILE A 147 -1.67 9.84 -9.58
C ILE A 147 -1.16 9.72 -11.03
N ALA A 148 -1.34 10.76 -11.84
CA ALA A 148 -0.89 10.79 -13.22
C ALA A 148 0.63 10.59 -13.36
N VAL A 149 1.43 11.18 -12.45
CA VAL A 149 2.88 10.96 -12.40
C VAL A 149 3.21 9.49 -12.16
N ILE A 150 2.59 8.86 -11.15
CA ILE A 150 2.82 7.44 -10.85
C ILE A 150 2.40 6.56 -12.02
N ASP A 151 1.22 6.81 -12.60
CA ASP A 151 0.74 6.13 -13.80
C ASP A 151 1.77 6.19 -14.93
N THR A 152 2.16 7.40 -15.34
CA THR A 152 3.09 7.60 -16.47
C THR A 152 4.45 6.95 -16.23
N LEU A 153 4.97 6.96 -15.00
CA LEU A 153 6.26 6.34 -14.69
C LEU A 153 6.21 4.82 -14.78
N PHE A 154 5.09 4.19 -14.40
CA PHE A 154 4.95 2.74 -14.44
C PHE A 154 4.48 2.20 -15.78
N THR A 155 3.59 2.90 -16.50
CA THR A 155 3.14 2.51 -17.85
C THR A 155 4.12 2.92 -18.94
N LYS A 156 4.96 3.93 -18.67
CA LYS A 156 5.84 4.61 -19.66
C LYS A 156 5.04 5.31 -20.76
N GLU A 157 3.81 5.70 -20.46
CA GLU A 157 2.91 6.38 -21.39
C GLU A 157 2.47 7.73 -20.84
N GLY A 158 2.50 8.76 -21.69
CA GLY A 158 2.08 10.11 -21.36
C GLY A 158 3.23 11.11 -21.22
N THR A 159 2.91 12.28 -20.68
CA THR A 159 3.86 13.36 -20.44
C THR A 159 3.89 13.68 -18.96
N LEU A 160 5.09 13.76 -18.39
CA LEU A 160 5.27 14.08 -16.98
C LEU A 160 5.19 15.59 -16.77
N ASP A 161 4.30 16.00 -15.88
CA ASP A 161 4.35 17.32 -15.26
C ASP A 161 5.54 17.37 -14.30
N SER A 162 6.51 18.23 -14.60
CA SER A 162 7.74 18.37 -13.82
C SER A 162 7.50 18.86 -12.40
N GLU A 163 6.47 19.69 -12.17
CA GLU A 163 6.15 20.20 -10.84
C GLU A 163 5.54 19.09 -9.99
N ALA A 164 4.51 18.41 -10.53
CA ALA A 164 3.92 17.26 -9.87
C ALA A 164 4.92 16.12 -9.63
N PHE A 165 5.87 15.91 -10.54
CA PHE A 165 6.94 14.94 -10.34
C PHE A 165 7.84 15.31 -9.17
N ALA A 166 8.26 16.57 -9.05
CA ALA A 166 9.04 17.05 -7.91
C ALA A 166 8.27 16.92 -6.58
N GLU A 167 6.96 17.19 -6.59
CA GLU A 167 6.10 16.98 -5.42
C GLU A 167 6.04 15.50 -5.01
N VAL A 168 5.86 14.58 -5.97
CA VAL A 168 5.89 13.12 -5.73
C VAL A 168 7.24 12.69 -5.16
N GLN A 169 8.34 13.25 -5.66
CA GLN A 169 9.67 12.96 -5.13
C GLN A 169 9.82 13.40 -3.68
N ALA A 170 9.34 14.61 -3.35
CA ALA A 170 9.37 15.14 -1.99
C ALA A 170 8.50 14.31 -1.03
N LEU A 171 7.28 13.93 -1.45
CA LEU A 171 6.37 13.12 -0.65
C LEU A 171 6.91 11.70 -0.39
N LEU A 172 7.73 11.17 -1.29
CA LEU A 172 8.39 9.87 -1.13
C LEU A 172 9.81 9.99 -0.56
N ASP A 173 10.27 11.18 -0.15
CA ASP A 173 11.56 11.31 0.51
C ASP A 173 11.57 10.45 1.80
N PRO A 174 12.59 9.60 2.02
CA PRO A 174 12.68 8.82 3.24
C PRO A 174 12.59 9.64 4.53
N SER A 175 12.94 10.94 4.52
CA SER A 175 12.81 11.85 5.66
C SER A 175 11.37 12.00 6.14
N GLU A 176 10.39 11.93 5.23
CA GLU A 176 8.95 12.00 5.55
C GLU A 176 8.49 10.84 6.45
N PHE A 177 9.30 9.79 6.55
CA PHE A 177 9.01 8.57 7.31
C PHE A 177 9.93 8.37 8.52
N GLU A 178 10.76 9.35 8.90
CA GLU A 178 11.72 9.21 10.02
C GLU A 178 11.04 8.93 11.38
N SER A 179 9.83 9.45 11.58
CA SER A 179 9.03 9.20 12.78
C SER A 179 8.33 7.83 12.79
N ARG A 180 8.51 7.03 11.73
CA ARG A 180 7.87 5.72 11.54
C ARG A 180 8.86 4.58 11.78
N ASP A 181 8.34 3.36 11.64
CA ASP A 181 9.19 2.18 11.56
C ASP A 181 10.20 2.36 10.40
N PRO A 182 11.51 2.06 10.59
CA PRO A 182 12.53 2.28 9.57
C PRO A 182 12.23 1.61 8.22
N VAL A 183 11.35 0.61 8.20
CA VAL A 183 10.91 -0.04 6.98
C VAL A 183 10.17 0.88 6.01
N PHE A 184 9.49 1.92 6.50
CA PHE A 184 8.80 2.90 5.65
C PHE A 184 9.81 3.71 4.83
N GLY A 185 10.84 4.27 5.47
CA GLY A 185 11.89 4.99 4.76
C GLY A 185 12.65 4.11 3.76
N LYS A 186 12.85 2.82 4.09
CA LYS A 186 13.41 1.84 3.14
C LYS A 186 12.51 1.61 1.93
N ALA A 187 11.21 1.43 2.15
CA ALA A 187 10.23 1.24 1.08
C ALA A 187 10.11 2.48 0.19
N ALA A 188 10.07 3.68 0.78
CA ALA A 188 10.04 4.94 0.07
C ALA A 188 11.29 5.15 -0.79
N LYS A 189 12.48 4.91 -0.21
CA LYS A 189 13.76 4.95 -0.95
C LYS A 189 13.78 3.96 -2.12
N HIS A 190 13.26 2.75 -1.90
CA HIS A 190 13.19 1.72 -2.94
C HIS A 190 12.27 2.17 -4.08
N LEU A 191 11.07 2.63 -3.75
CA LEU A 191 10.11 3.13 -4.74
C LEU A 191 10.69 4.31 -5.53
N LEU A 192 11.27 5.31 -4.86
CA LEU A 192 11.98 6.41 -5.53
C LEU A 192 13.07 5.91 -6.47
N SER A 193 13.84 4.90 -6.08
CA SER A 193 14.89 4.35 -6.95
C SER A 193 14.33 3.71 -8.22
N ILE A 194 13.09 3.19 -8.18
CA ILE A 194 12.40 2.67 -9.37
C ILE A 194 11.94 3.84 -10.26
N LEU A 195 11.34 4.87 -9.65
CA LEU A 195 10.84 6.05 -10.35
C LEU A 195 11.96 6.87 -11.01
N LEU A 196 13.16 6.87 -10.43
CA LEU A 196 14.33 7.61 -10.93
C LEU A 196 15.15 6.84 -11.98
N ARG A 197 15.01 5.52 -12.04
CA ARG A 197 15.77 4.66 -12.95
C ARG A 197 15.07 4.42 -14.29
N LYS A 198 13.85 4.89 -14.45
CA LYS A 198 12.98 4.57 -15.59
C LYS A 198 12.62 5.79 -16.40
#